data_AF-A0A7M5XKC6-F1
#
_entry.id   AF-A0A7M5XKC6-F1
#
_cell.length_a   1.000
_cell.length_b   1.000
_cell.length_c   1.000
_cell.angle_alpha   90.00
_cell.angle_beta   90.00
_cell.angle_gamma   90.00
#
_symmetry.space_group_name_H-M   'P 1'
#
loop_
_entity.id
_entity.type
_entity.pdbx_description
1 polymer ?
#
loop_
_entity_poly.entity_id
_entity_poly.type
_entity_poly.pdbx_seq_one_letter_code
_entity_poly.pdbx_strand_id
1 'polypeptide(L)'
;LIFFLGTYEQLRATGFLQLPHRSTLQQYASFTLIGTSFNPDVIEKYCNELKISTLPTHERICFIMFDEMIIKSGLVFSRSIGTIIGFTELGRVSDEIDSLERSLEKDRKKVRPLTTHVLSIMVRAFFNHFNFSIGFYATCSASAEQLFAIIWEAVGVMEMVGFNVYAFVCDGASANRKFFEMHKLEDGTNGFP
;
A
#
# COMPACT_ATOMS: atom_id res chain seq x y z
N LEU A 1 14.95 -7.04 5.12
CA LEU A 1 15.68 -8.31 4.93
C LEU A 1 17.17 -8.16 4.58
N ILE A 2 17.64 -7.05 4.00
CA ILE A 2 19.05 -6.91 3.55
C ILE A 2 20.06 -6.84 4.72
N PHE A 3 19.65 -6.35 5.90
CA PHE A 3 20.54 -6.17 7.05
C PHE A 3 20.97 -7.48 7.78
N PHE A 4 20.40 -8.64 7.45
CA PHE A 4 20.71 -9.92 8.12
C PHE A 4 21.53 -10.92 7.29
N LEU A 5 21.87 -10.60 6.03
CA LEU A 5 22.53 -11.54 5.12
C LEU A 5 23.94 -11.95 5.58
N GLY A 6 24.72 -11.03 6.15
CA GLY A 6 26.08 -11.31 6.61
C GLY A 6 26.10 -12.36 7.72
N THR A 7 25.27 -12.17 8.76
CA THR A 7 25.16 -13.10 9.88
C THR A 7 24.53 -14.43 9.47
N TYR A 8 23.56 -14.41 8.56
CA TYR A 8 22.94 -15.63 8.03
C TYR A 8 23.95 -16.54 7.33
N GLU A 9 24.77 -15.97 6.42
CA GLU A 9 25.79 -16.74 5.71
C GLU A 9 26.89 -17.23 6.65
N GLN A 10 27.25 -16.45 7.67
CA GLN A 10 28.20 -16.88 8.70
C GLN A 10 27.65 -18.07 9.51
N LEU A 11 26.39 -18.01 9.96
CA LEU A 11 25.73 -19.09 10.70
C LEU A 11 25.52 -20.35 9.86
N ARG A 12 25.29 -20.19 8.55
CA ARG A 12 25.22 -21.30 7.61
C ARG A 12 26.60 -21.92 7.39
N ALA A 13 27.64 -21.11 7.23
CA ALA A 13 29.01 -21.56 6.98
C ALA A 13 29.64 -22.26 8.19
N THR A 14 29.25 -21.90 9.42
CA THR A 14 29.72 -22.58 10.63
C THR A 14 29.15 -24.00 10.77
N GLY A 15 28.11 -24.35 10.00
CA GLY A 15 27.44 -25.65 10.07
C GLY A 15 26.67 -25.89 11.37
N PHE A 16 26.62 -24.90 12.27
CA PHE A 16 25.90 -25.00 13.54
C PHE A 16 24.39 -25.13 13.33
N LEU A 17 23.86 -24.47 12.31
CA LEU A 17 22.48 -24.59 11.85
C LEU A 17 22.45 -25.04 10.40
N GLN A 18 21.63 -26.04 10.09
CA GLN A 18 21.37 -26.46 8.71
C GLN A 18 20.42 -25.45 8.05
N LEU A 19 21.01 -24.42 7.42
CA LEU A 19 20.27 -23.35 6.78
C LEU A 19 20.28 -23.51 5.24
N PRO A 20 19.14 -23.24 4.56
CA PRO A 20 19.05 -23.29 3.10
C PRO A 20 20.04 -22.36 2.39
N HIS A 21 20.37 -22.68 1.14
CA HIS A 21 21.17 -21.77 0.31
C HIS A 21 20.42 -20.46 0.05
N ARG A 22 21.14 -19.35 -0.11
CA ARG A 22 20.57 -18.05 -0.51
C ARG A 22 19.66 -18.15 -1.73
N SER A 23 20.04 -18.96 -2.72
CA SER A 23 19.25 -19.18 -3.93
C SER A 23 17.89 -19.81 -3.62
N THR A 24 17.85 -20.79 -2.71
CA THR A 24 16.61 -21.43 -2.24
C THR A 24 15.74 -20.43 -1.47
N LEU A 25 16.35 -19.60 -0.61
CA LEU A 25 15.61 -18.53 0.08
C LEU A 25 15.05 -17.50 -0.89
N GLN A 26 15.80 -17.11 -1.92
CA GLN A 26 15.33 -16.17 -2.93
C GLN A 26 14.14 -16.72 -3.70
N GLN A 27 14.14 -18.02 -4.02
CA GLN A 27 12.99 -18.68 -4.63
C GLN A 27 11.76 -18.64 -3.72
N TYR A 28 11.93 -18.96 -2.43
CA TYR A 28 10.83 -18.86 -1.46
C TYR A 28 10.33 -17.43 -1.26
N ALA A 29 11.23 -16.43 -1.21
CA ALA A 29 10.85 -15.04 -1.05
C ALA A 29 10.16 -14.47 -2.30
N SER A 30 10.55 -14.94 -3.49
CA SER A 30 9.97 -14.51 -4.77
C SER A 30 8.55 -15.03 -5.02
N PHE A 31 8.06 -15.97 -4.21
CA PHE A 31 6.70 -16.50 -4.32
C PHE A 31 5.64 -15.44 -4.03
N THR A 32 5.95 -14.48 -3.14
CA THR A 32 5.03 -13.36 -2.85
C THR A 32 5.29 -12.24 -3.85
N LEU A 33 4.63 -12.32 -5.01
CA LEU A 33 4.54 -11.19 -5.93
C LEU A 33 3.68 -10.11 -5.28
N ILE A 34 4.34 -9.08 -4.72
CA ILE A 34 3.64 -7.90 -4.23
C ILE A 34 3.43 -6.98 -5.43
N GLY A 35 2.25 -7.03 -6.02
CA GLY A 35 1.80 -6.02 -6.98
C GLY A 35 1.55 -4.68 -6.28
N THR A 36 1.54 -3.60 -7.05
CA THR A 36 0.95 -2.32 -6.63
C THR A 36 -0.55 -2.51 -6.40
N SER A 37 -1.13 -1.78 -5.44
CA SER A 37 -2.50 -1.90 -4.91
C SER A 37 -2.66 -2.82 -3.70
N PHE A 38 -3.89 -2.96 -3.23
CA PHE A 38 -4.27 -3.89 -2.18
C PHE A 38 -4.11 -5.34 -2.66
N ASN A 39 -3.41 -6.16 -1.88
CA ASN A 39 -3.26 -7.59 -2.17
C ASN A 39 -4.22 -8.39 -1.26
N PRO A 40 -5.28 -9.01 -1.84
CA PRO A 40 -6.26 -9.73 -1.05
C PRO A 40 -5.65 -10.94 -0.32
N ASP A 41 -4.69 -11.64 -0.91
CA ASP A 41 -4.05 -12.81 -0.30
C ASP A 41 -3.26 -12.42 0.96
N VAL A 42 -2.59 -11.27 0.90
CA VAL A 42 -1.84 -10.72 2.04
C VAL A 42 -2.79 -10.30 3.15
N ILE A 43 -3.89 -9.63 2.80
CA ILE A 43 -4.91 -9.21 3.76
C ILE A 43 -5.55 -10.44 4.40
N GLU A 44 -5.99 -11.42 3.62
CA GLU A 44 -6.59 -12.66 4.10
C GLU A 44 -5.63 -13.41 5.05
N LYS A 45 -4.34 -13.48 4.70
CA LYS A 45 -3.32 -14.07 5.57
C LYS A 45 -3.26 -13.38 6.92
N TYR A 46 -3.20 -12.04 6.95
CA TYR A 46 -3.21 -11.30 8.23
C TYR A 46 -4.49 -11.54 9.01
N CYS A 47 -5.62 -11.63 8.33
CA CYS A 47 -6.92 -11.83 8.96
C CYS A 47 -7.04 -13.22 9.61
N ASN A 48 -6.45 -14.23 8.97
CA ASN A 48 -6.33 -15.58 9.51
C ASN A 48 -5.34 -15.64 10.69
N GLU A 49 -4.20 -14.96 10.61
CA GLU A 49 -3.22 -14.87 11.70
C GLU A 49 -3.80 -14.18 12.94
N LEU A 50 -4.59 -13.12 12.74
CA LEU A 50 -5.24 -12.35 13.80
C LEU A 50 -6.54 -12.97 14.31
N LYS A 51 -7.08 -13.98 13.61
CA LYS A 51 -8.35 -14.65 13.93
C LYS A 51 -9.47 -13.65 14.19
N ILE A 52 -9.65 -12.69 13.27
CA ILE A 52 -10.57 -11.54 13.44
C ILE A 52 -11.97 -11.98 13.82
N SER A 53 -12.46 -13.08 13.24
CA SER A 53 -13.78 -13.64 13.54
C SER A 53 -14.00 -13.97 15.02
N THR A 54 -12.92 -14.26 15.76
CA THR A 54 -12.95 -14.57 17.19
C THR A 54 -12.78 -13.34 18.08
N LEU A 55 -12.30 -12.21 17.53
CA LEU A 55 -12.05 -11.00 18.30
C LEU A 55 -13.36 -10.33 18.70
N PRO A 56 -13.46 -9.75 19.90
CA PRO A 56 -14.59 -8.91 20.28
C PRO A 56 -14.62 -7.60 19.47
N THR A 57 -15.77 -6.98 19.34
CA THR A 57 -15.98 -5.80 18.46
C THR A 57 -15.01 -4.66 18.75
N HIS A 58 -14.68 -4.40 20.01
CA HIS A 58 -13.76 -3.31 20.37
C HIS A 58 -12.32 -3.58 19.87
N GLU A 59 -11.87 -4.83 19.82
CA GLU A 59 -10.54 -5.18 19.30
C GLU A 59 -10.45 -5.14 17.77
N ARG A 60 -11.59 -5.03 17.08
CA ARG A 60 -11.68 -4.86 15.63
C ARG A 60 -11.59 -3.39 15.20
N ILE A 61 -11.47 -2.47 16.17
CA ILE A 61 -11.30 -1.04 15.88
C ILE A 61 -9.88 -0.79 15.39
N CYS A 62 -9.76 -0.18 14.22
CA CYS A 62 -8.49 0.16 13.60
C CYS A 62 -8.50 1.59 13.03
N PHE A 63 -7.30 2.07 12.71
CA PHE A 63 -7.07 3.31 11.99
C PHE A 63 -6.17 3.05 10.80
N ILE A 64 -6.45 3.78 9.72
CA ILE A 64 -5.68 3.72 8.47
C ILE A 64 -4.63 4.81 8.53
N MET A 65 -3.38 4.41 8.39
CA MET A 65 -2.23 5.28 8.30
C MET A 65 -1.74 5.29 6.86
N PHE A 66 -1.49 6.47 6.30
CA PHE A 66 -0.91 6.58 4.96
C PHE A 66 0.14 7.67 4.89
N ASP A 67 1.19 7.39 4.12
CA ASP A 67 2.32 8.30 3.94
C ASP A 67 2.93 8.13 2.53
N GLU A 68 3.47 9.22 1.99
CA GLU A 68 4.06 9.26 0.66
C GLU A 68 5.60 9.34 0.77
N MET A 69 6.28 8.26 0.42
CA MET A 69 7.73 8.14 0.54
C MET A 69 8.44 8.45 -0.78
N ILE A 70 9.46 9.31 -0.76
CA ILE A 70 10.28 9.59 -1.93
C ILE A 70 11.13 8.36 -2.29
N ILE A 71 11.11 7.98 -3.56
CA ILE A 71 11.97 6.94 -4.12
C ILE A 71 12.81 7.45 -5.29
N LYS A 72 13.88 6.73 -5.63
CA LYS A 72 14.68 7.04 -6.81
C LYS A 72 13.88 6.67 -8.06
N SER A 73 13.54 7.67 -8.87
CA SER A 73 12.86 7.45 -10.15
C SER A 73 13.77 6.71 -11.13
N GLY A 74 13.17 5.79 -11.90
CA GLY A 74 13.88 5.00 -12.88
C GLY A 74 13.03 3.86 -13.40
N LEU A 75 13.43 3.32 -14.56
CA LEU A 75 12.79 2.15 -15.16
C LEU A 75 13.63 0.91 -14.89
N VAL A 76 12.98 -0.16 -14.44
CA VAL A 76 13.62 -1.44 -14.16
C VAL A 76 12.86 -2.53 -14.90
N PHE A 77 13.57 -3.33 -15.70
CA PHE A 77 12.98 -4.51 -16.32
C PHE A 77 12.97 -5.67 -15.32
N SER A 78 11.77 -6.11 -14.92
CA SER A 78 11.59 -7.27 -14.06
C SER A 78 11.58 -8.54 -14.90
N ARG A 79 12.65 -9.33 -14.82
CA ARG A 79 12.76 -10.60 -15.56
C ARG A 79 11.75 -11.66 -15.08
N SER A 80 11.31 -11.59 -13.82
CA SER A 80 10.36 -12.56 -13.26
C SER A 80 8.96 -12.39 -13.84
N ILE A 81 8.53 -11.14 -14.07
CA ILE A 81 7.19 -10.80 -14.59
C ILE A 81 7.23 -10.51 -16.10
N GLY A 82 8.42 -10.21 -16.64
CA GLY A 82 8.60 -9.82 -18.04
C GLY A 82 8.12 -8.39 -18.33
N THR A 83 7.97 -7.55 -17.31
CA THR A 83 7.42 -6.19 -17.41
C THR A 83 8.43 -5.12 -17.04
N ILE A 84 8.27 -3.93 -17.62
CA ILE A 84 9.03 -2.73 -17.23
C ILE A 84 8.27 -2.08 -16.07
N ILE A 85 8.94 -1.94 -14.92
CA ILE A 85 8.44 -1.31 -13.70
C ILE A 85 9.06 0.09 -13.59
N GLY A 86 8.31 1.04 -13.02
CA GLY A 86 8.80 2.41 -12.75
C GLY A 86 7.92 3.52 -13.29
N PHE A 87 6.74 3.18 -13.82
CA PHE A 87 5.68 4.13 -14.14
C PHE A 87 4.72 4.27 -12.97
N THR A 88 4.00 5.39 -12.93
CA THR A 88 2.92 5.57 -11.96
C THR A 88 1.80 4.57 -12.18
N GLU A 89 1.34 3.98 -11.07
CA GLU A 89 0.29 2.97 -10.98
C GLU A 89 -0.55 3.28 -9.74
N LEU A 90 -1.70 3.94 -9.96
CA LEU A 90 -2.62 4.43 -8.93
C LEU A 90 -3.90 3.58 -8.83
N GLY A 91 -3.91 2.42 -9.49
CA GLY A 91 -5.08 1.56 -9.62
C GLY A 91 -5.84 1.79 -10.92
N ARG A 92 -6.74 0.86 -11.24
CA ARG A 92 -7.37 0.77 -12.57
C ARG A 92 -8.15 2.02 -12.97
N VAL A 93 -8.99 2.53 -12.06
CA VAL A 93 -9.89 3.66 -12.35
C VAL A 93 -9.09 4.96 -12.52
N SER A 94 -8.18 5.25 -11.59
CA SER A 94 -7.31 6.44 -11.68
C SER A 94 -6.44 6.40 -12.93
N ASP A 95 -5.85 5.25 -13.26
CA ASP A 95 -5.02 5.10 -14.46
C ASP A 95 -5.83 5.28 -15.76
N GLU A 96 -7.08 4.81 -15.79
CA GLU A 96 -7.99 4.96 -16.94
C GLU A 96 -8.42 6.43 -17.13
N ILE A 97 -8.73 7.13 -16.03
CA ILE A 97 -9.05 8.56 -16.05
C ILE A 97 -7.83 9.36 -16.54
N ASP A 98 -6.66 9.14 -15.95
CA ASP A 98 -5.42 9.78 -16.37
C ASP A 98 -5.11 9.48 -17.85
N SER A 99 -5.40 8.25 -18.32
CA SER A 99 -5.24 7.88 -19.73
C SER A 99 -6.20 8.65 -20.64
N LEU A 100 -7.45 8.82 -20.21
CA LEU A 100 -8.45 9.57 -20.97
C LEU A 100 -8.10 11.05 -21.04
N GLU A 101 -7.75 11.68 -19.92
CA GLU A 101 -7.34 13.09 -19.87
C GLU A 101 -6.17 13.37 -20.81
N ARG A 102 -5.15 12.51 -20.79
CA ARG A 102 -4.01 12.58 -21.71
C ARG A 102 -4.38 12.43 -23.17
N SER A 103 -5.44 11.67 -23.48
CA SER A 103 -5.91 11.50 -24.86
C SER A 103 -6.70 12.72 -25.39
N LEU A 104 -7.29 13.51 -24.49
CA LEU A 104 -8.07 14.70 -24.80
C LEU A 104 -7.21 15.97 -24.89
N GLU A 105 -6.05 15.99 -24.22
CA GLU A 105 -5.07 17.06 -24.36
C GLU A 105 -4.53 17.14 -25.81
N LYS A 106 -4.49 18.35 -26.38
CA LYS A 106 -4.07 18.59 -27.78
C LYS A 106 -2.61 18.16 -28.06
N ASP A 107 -1.80 18.03 -27.02
CA ASP A 107 -0.43 17.49 -27.09
C ASP A 107 -0.44 15.97 -26.98
N ARG A 108 -0.48 15.30 -28.14
CA ARG A 108 -0.62 13.85 -28.36
C ARG A 108 0.50 12.94 -27.78
N LYS A 109 1.23 13.32 -26.73
CA LYS A 109 2.44 12.60 -26.26
C LYS A 109 2.73 12.65 -24.75
N LYS A 110 1.74 12.66 -23.86
CA LYS A 110 2.04 12.37 -22.44
C LYS A 110 2.15 10.85 -22.23
N VAL A 111 3.39 10.35 -22.27
CA VAL A 111 3.74 9.03 -21.74
C VAL A 111 3.40 8.99 -20.24
N ARG A 112 3.12 7.80 -19.68
CA ARG A 112 2.93 7.66 -18.23
C ARG A 112 4.12 8.27 -17.48
N PRO A 113 3.90 9.11 -16.46
CA PRO A 113 4.99 9.70 -15.70
C PRO A 113 5.76 8.60 -14.96
N LEU A 114 7.04 8.88 -14.70
CA LEU A 114 7.87 8.01 -13.89
C LEU A 114 7.48 8.14 -12.42
N THR A 115 7.52 7.03 -11.70
CA THR A 115 7.29 7.00 -10.26
C THR A 115 8.41 7.77 -9.56
N THR A 116 8.01 8.73 -8.72
CA THR A 116 8.94 9.48 -7.85
C THR A 116 8.65 9.22 -6.38
N HIS A 117 7.44 8.78 -6.07
CA HIS A 117 6.99 8.53 -4.72
C HIS A 117 6.25 7.20 -4.64
N VAL A 118 6.16 6.65 -3.44
CA VAL A 118 5.34 5.49 -3.12
C VAL A 118 4.40 5.86 -2.00
N LEU A 119 3.10 5.81 -2.26
CA LEU A 119 2.07 5.95 -1.25
C LEU A 119 1.92 4.60 -0.55
N SER A 120 2.31 4.53 0.72
CA SER A 120 2.17 3.33 1.55
C SER A 120 0.93 3.44 2.42
N ILE A 121 0.13 2.36 2.49
CA ILE A 121 -1.07 2.29 3.32
C ILE A 121 -0.91 1.17 4.34
N MET A 122 -1.11 1.54 5.60
CA MET A 122 -0.94 0.68 6.76
C MET A 122 -2.20 0.73 7.62
N VAL A 123 -2.53 -0.40 8.21
CA VAL A 123 -3.58 -0.50 9.21
C VAL A 123 -2.94 -0.78 10.55
N ARG A 124 -3.44 -0.09 11.57
CA ARG A 124 -3.04 -0.30 12.96
C ARG A 124 -4.26 -0.43 13.84
N ALA A 125 -4.24 -1.43 14.72
CA ALA A 125 -5.30 -1.63 15.69
C ALA A 125 -5.24 -0.55 16.78
N PHE A 126 -6.41 -0.24 17.34
CA PHE A 126 -6.51 0.67 18.48
C PHE A 126 -6.24 -0.03 19.80
N PHE A 127 -6.90 -1.17 20.04
CA PHE A 127 -6.83 -1.90 21.30
C PHE A 127 -5.83 -3.06 21.31
N ASN A 128 -5.18 -3.32 20.17
CA ASN A 128 -4.21 -4.41 20.01
C ASN A 128 -2.90 -3.89 19.39
N HIS A 129 -1.83 -4.67 19.48
CA HIS A 129 -0.50 -4.28 19.01
C HIS A 129 -0.24 -4.59 17.54
N PHE A 130 -1.19 -5.22 16.83
CA PHE A 130 -0.98 -5.55 15.43
C PHE A 130 -1.01 -4.31 14.54
N ASN A 131 -0.11 -4.32 13.56
CA ASN A 131 -0.02 -3.34 12.50
C ASN A 131 0.53 -4.06 11.26
N PHE A 132 -0.02 -3.74 10.10
CA PHE A 132 0.39 -4.36 8.84
C PHE A 132 0.10 -3.43 7.67
N SER A 133 0.93 -3.52 6.63
CA SER A 133 0.66 -2.82 5.37
C SER A 133 -0.36 -3.61 4.56
N ILE A 134 -1.34 -2.90 4.01
CA ILE A 134 -2.39 -3.49 3.18
C ILE A 134 -2.13 -3.30 1.70
N GLY A 135 -1.31 -2.32 1.34
CA GLY A 135 -0.95 -2.05 -0.05
C GLY A 135 -0.07 -0.82 -0.19
N PHE A 136 0.47 -0.64 -1.39
CA PHE A 136 1.17 0.56 -1.79
C PHE A 136 0.85 0.92 -3.24
N TYR A 137 0.98 2.21 -3.57
CA TYR A 137 0.74 2.75 -4.90
C TYR A 137 1.97 3.50 -5.39
N ALA A 138 2.28 3.34 -6.68
CA ALA A 138 3.40 4.02 -7.31
C ALA A 138 2.92 5.37 -7.82
N THR A 139 3.37 6.47 -7.21
CA THR A 139 2.82 7.81 -7.44
C THR A 139 3.88 8.77 -7.98
N CYS A 140 3.41 9.88 -8.54
CA CYS A 140 4.25 11.04 -8.87
C CYS A 140 3.66 12.28 -8.20
N SER A 141 3.58 12.24 -6.87
CA SER A 141 2.76 13.11 -6.01
C SER A 141 1.27 12.83 -6.20
N ALA A 142 0.66 12.18 -5.21
CA ALA A 142 -0.76 11.84 -5.25
C ALA A 142 -1.62 13.11 -5.11
N SER A 143 -2.62 13.27 -6.00
CA SER A 143 -3.61 14.33 -5.86
C SER A 143 -4.58 14.01 -4.72
N ALA A 144 -5.25 15.04 -4.18
CA ALA A 144 -6.24 14.83 -3.12
C ALA A 144 -7.39 13.91 -3.57
N GLU A 145 -7.82 14.02 -4.82
CA GLU A 145 -8.89 13.19 -5.42
C GLU A 145 -8.46 11.72 -5.57
N GLN A 146 -7.21 11.49 -5.99
CA GLN A 146 -6.62 10.16 -6.05
C GLN A 146 -6.50 9.54 -4.65
N LEU A 147 -6.03 10.33 -3.67
CA LEU A 147 -5.99 9.92 -2.27
C LEU A 147 -7.39 9.57 -1.75
N PHE A 148 -8.40 10.37 -2.08
CA PHE A 148 -9.79 10.12 -1.68
C PHE A 148 -10.26 8.75 -2.17
N ALA A 149 -10.10 8.47 -3.46
CA ALA A 149 -10.51 7.18 -4.05
C ALA A 149 -9.77 6.00 -3.39
N ILE A 150 -8.45 6.09 -3.26
CA ILE A 150 -7.60 5.03 -2.70
C ILE A 150 -7.91 4.76 -1.22
N ILE A 151 -8.06 5.80 -0.41
CA ILE A 151 -8.32 5.65 1.02
C ILE A 151 -9.73 5.10 1.28
N TRP A 152 -10.75 5.51 0.50
CA TRP A 152 -12.08 4.93 0.63
C TRP A 152 -12.15 3.48 0.14
N GLU A 153 -11.39 3.12 -0.89
CA GLU A 153 -11.21 1.72 -1.26
C GLU A 153 -10.58 0.94 -0.10
N ALA A 154 -9.55 1.48 0.56
CA ALA A 154 -8.94 0.87 1.74
C ALA A 154 -9.96 0.66 2.87
N VAL A 155 -10.81 1.65 3.17
CA VAL A 155 -11.88 1.53 4.16
C VAL A 155 -12.81 0.37 3.78
N GLY A 156 -13.32 0.36 2.55
CA GLY A 156 -14.23 -0.69 2.09
C GLY A 156 -13.61 -2.08 2.19
N VAL A 157 -12.34 -2.25 1.83
CA VAL A 157 -11.63 -3.51 1.97
C VAL A 157 -11.52 -3.93 3.44
N MET A 158 -11.15 -3.03 4.34
CA MET A 158 -11.00 -3.36 5.76
C MET A 158 -12.34 -3.69 6.43
N GLU A 159 -13.41 -2.96 6.09
CA GLU A 159 -14.76 -3.23 6.59
C GLU A 159 -15.30 -4.57 6.07
N MET A 160 -15.03 -4.92 4.81
CA MET A 160 -15.41 -6.21 4.24
C MET A 160 -14.78 -7.39 4.98
N VAL A 161 -13.58 -7.23 5.53
CA VAL A 161 -12.89 -8.28 6.30
C VAL A 161 -13.25 -8.27 7.80
N GLY A 162 -14.07 -7.30 8.22
CA GLY A 162 -14.66 -7.25 9.56
C GLY A 162 -13.91 -6.36 10.55
N PHE A 163 -13.03 -5.47 10.08
CA PHE A 163 -12.53 -4.38 10.91
C PHE A 163 -13.48 -3.18 10.88
N ASN A 164 -13.39 -2.33 11.90
CA ASN A 164 -14.11 -1.08 11.96
C ASN A 164 -13.09 0.06 11.90
N VAL A 165 -13.12 0.86 10.83
CA VAL A 165 -12.17 1.97 10.64
C VAL A 165 -12.72 3.22 11.32
N TYR A 166 -11.99 3.76 12.30
CA TYR A 166 -12.46 4.91 13.10
C TYR A 166 -11.67 6.20 12.86
N ALA A 167 -10.44 6.11 12.34
CA ALA A 167 -9.62 7.28 12.14
C ALA A 167 -8.63 7.11 10.99
N PHE A 168 -8.22 8.25 10.45
CA PHE A 168 -7.15 8.38 9.48
C PHE A 168 -5.95 9.08 10.12
N VAL A 169 -4.74 8.62 9.81
CA VAL A 169 -3.49 9.25 10.25
C VAL A 169 -2.61 9.49 9.03
N CYS A 170 -2.23 10.73 8.81
CA CYS A 170 -1.33 11.12 7.73
C CYS A 170 -0.52 12.35 8.16
N ASP A 171 0.44 12.74 7.32
CA ASP A 171 1.18 13.98 7.53
C ASP A 171 0.32 15.22 7.22
N GLY A 172 0.91 16.40 7.44
CA GLY A 172 0.28 17.68 7.17
C GLY A 172 0.42 18.17 5.72
N ALA A 173 0.72 17.32 4.72
CA ALA A 173 0.92 17.75 3.34
C ALA A 173 -0.32 18.44 2.74
N SER A 174 -0.12 19.29 1.72
CA SER A 174 -1.22 20.04 1.09
C SER A 174 -2.30 19.14 0.50
N ALA A 175 -1.93 18.03 -0.13
CA ALA A 175 -2.86 17.05 -0.66
C ALA A 175 -3.72 16.41 0.44
N ASN A 176 -3.11 16.07 1.58
CA ASN A 176 -3.78 15.47 2.74
C ASN A 176 -4.74 16.46 3.43
N ARG A 177 -4.36 17.74 3.52
CA ARG A 177 -5.27 18.79 4.01
C ARG A 177 -6.48 18.95 3.09
N LYS A 178 -6.26 18.98 1.77
CA LYS A 178 -7.35 19.05 0.79
C LYS A 178 -8.23 17.79 0.83
N PHE A 179 -7.64 16.61 1.05
CA PHE A 179 -8.38 15.38 1.30
C PHE A 179 -9.38 15.56 2.46
N PHE A 180 -8.96 16.08 3.61
CA PHE A 180 -9.89 16.34 4.72
C PHE A 180 -10.91 17.44 4.42
N GLU A 181 -10.55 18.46 3.64
CA GLU A 181 -11.51 19.47 3.18
C GLU A 181 -12.62 18.87 2.34
N MET A 182 -12.32 17.90 1.47
CA MET A 182 -13.34 17.19 0.69
C MET A 182 -14.29 16.33 1.55
N HIS A 183 -13.90 16.00 2.78
CA HIS A 183 -14.77 15.31 3.74
C HIS A 183 -15.63 16.26 4.57
N LYS A 184 -15.37 17.57 4.52
CA LYS A 184 -16.23 18.54 5.18
C LYS A 184 -17.50 18.67 4.35
N LEU A 185 -18.60 18.13 4.86
CA LEU A 185 -19.93 18.45 4.36
C LEU A 185 -20.12 19.97 4.43
N GLU A 186 -20.65 20.55 3.36
CA GLU A 186 -21.23 21.90 3.44
C GLU A 186 -22.39 21.81 4.45
N ASP A 187 -22.24 22.57 5.55
CA ASP A 187 -23.20 22.85 6.63
C ASP A 187 -23.39 21.81 7.77
N GLY A 188 -22.79 22.15 8.92
CA GLY A 188 -23.54 22.33 10.16
C GLY A 188 -23.96 21.12 10.99
N THR A 189 -23.79 19.88 10.51
CA THR A 189 -23.98 18.69 11.34
C THR A 189 -22.72 17.86 11.40
N ASN A 190 -22.14 17.79 12.60
CA ASN A 190 -21.06 16.87 12.94
C ASN A 190 -21.49 15.44 12.61
N GLY A 191 -20.98 14.92 11.50
CA GLY A 191 -21.26 13.57 11.04
C GLY A 191 -19.99 12.95 10.49
N PHE A 192 -19.07 12.57 11.38
CA PHE A 192 -18.40 11.29 11.21
C PHE A 192 -19.32 10.24 11.85
N PRO A 193 -19.54 9.07 11.22
CA PRO A 193 -20.19 7.96 11.90
C PRO A 193 -19.44 7.54 13.17
#